data_AF-A0A2N3D766-F1
#
_entry.id   AF-A0A2N3D766-F1
#
_cell.length_a   1.000
_cell.length_b   1.000
_cell.length_c   1.000
_cell.angle_alpha   90.00
_cell.angle_beta   90.00
_cell.angle_gamma   90.00
#
_symmetry.space_group_name_H-M   'P 1'
#
loop_
_entity.id
_entity.type
_entity.pdbx_description
1 polymer ?
#
loop_
_entity_poly.entity_id
_entity_poly.type
_entity_poly.pdbx_seq_one_letter_code
_entity_poly.pdbx_strand_id
1 'polypeptide(L)' 'MKKVLIVAAATGLMALAACTSEPAANNTAENVAEALEADADNMEMMADNATNEVVEAALENQADALDAAADNIAD' A
#
# COMPACT_ATOMS: atom_id res chain seq x y z
N MET A 1 19.77 -7.18 14.50
CA MET A 1 20.44 -6.56 13.34
C MET A 1 19.90 -7.19 12.06
N LYS A 2 18.88 -6.59 11.45
CA LYS A 2 18.41 -6.87 10.09
C LYS A 2 18.17 -5.50 9.50
N LYS A 3 19.24 -4.93 8.95
CA LYS A 3 19.25 -3.56 8.48
C LYS A 3 18.55 -3.53 7.12
N VAL A 4 17.52 -2.69 7.05
CA VAL A 4 17.17 -1.89 5.87
C VAL A 4 16.76 -2.72 4.65
N LEU A 5 15.48 -3.09 4.59
CA LEU A 5 14.76 -3.25 3.32
C LEU A 5 13.90 -1.99 3.12
N ILE A 6 14.56 -0.83 3.02
CA ILE A 6 13.91 0.37 2.50
C ILE A 6 13.96 0.21 0.98
N VAL A 7 12.94 -0.42 0.41
CA VAL A 7 12.67 -0.35 -1.02
C VAL A 7 12.07 1.02 -1.28
N ALA A 8 12.94 2.02 -1.41
CA ALA A 8 12.58 3.31 -1.95
C ALA A 8 12.34 3.16 -3.44
N ALA A 9 11.11 2.79 -3.83
CA ALA A 9 10.65 2.81 -5.21
C ALA A 9 9.70 3.99 -5.44
N ALA A 10 10.10 5.20 -5.03
CA ALA A 10 9.30 6.42 -5.22
C ALA A 10 9.82 7.34 -6.34
N THR A 11 10.86 6.97 -7.10
CA THR A 11 11.52 7.90 -8.03
C THR A 11 11.04 7.82 -9.48
N GLY A 12 10.06 6.96 -9.80
CA GLY A 12 9.56 6.79 -11.18
C GLY A 12 8.42 7.74 -11.57
N LEU A 13 7.61 8.21 -10.61
CA LEU A 13 6.35 8.86 -10.93
C LEU A 13 6.46 10.38 -11.13
N MET A 14 7.57 11.00 -10.73
CA MET A 14 7.84 12.41 -11.05
C MET A 14 8.01 12.67 -12.56
N ALA A 15 8.32 11.63 -13.35
CA ALA A 15 8.36 11.74 -14.80
C ALA A 15 6.96 11.80 -15.44
N LEU A 16 5.92 11.34 -14.74
CA LEU A 16 4.54 11.38 -15.23
C LEU A 16 3.87 12.76 -15.00
N ALA A 17 4.29 13.47 -13.95
CA ALA A 17 3.80 14.81 -13.63
C ALA A 17 4.25 15.91 -14.62
N ALA A 18 5.26 15.63 -15.46
CA ALA A 18 5.69 16.59 -16.48
C ALA A 18 4.85 16.55 -17.77
N CYS A 19 3.97 15.55 -17.95
CA CYS A 19 3.14 15.42 -19.14
C CYS A 19 1.68 15.86 -18.95
N THR A 20 1.27 16.15 -17.70
CA THR A 20 -0.08 16.61 -17.35
C THR A 20 0.05 17.98 -16.68
N SER A 21 -0.45 19.02 -17.35
CA SER A 21 -0.32 20.45 -17.02
C SER A 21 -1.05 20.91 -15.74
N GLU A 22 -1.36 20.00 -14.82
CA GLU A 22 -2.04 20.30 -13.56
C GLU A 22 -1.05 20.04 -12.42
N PRO A 23 -0.91 20.98 -11.46
CA PRO A 23 -0.17 20.68 -10.27
C PRO A 23 -0.98 19.60 -9.53
N ALA A 24 -0.49 18.36 -9.52
CA ALA A 24 -0.84 17.39 -8.49
C ALA A 24 -0.25 17.92 -7.17
N ALA A 25 -0.83 19.02 -6.69
CA ALA A 25 -0.45 19.72 -5.49
C ALA A 25 -1.07 18.96 -4.33
N ASN A 26 -0.18 18.52 -3.43
CA ASN A 26 -0.44 17.79 -2.20
C ASN A 26 -0.95 16.36 -2.39
N ASN A 27 -0.43 15.43 -1.60
CA ASN A 27 -1.01 14.10 -1.33
C ASN A 27 -0.50 12.95 -2.19
N THR A 28 0.74 13.00 -2.71
CA THR A 28 1.37 11.77 -3.25
C THR A 28 1.51 10.69 -2.18
N ALA A 29 1.82 11.06 -0.94
CA ALA A 29 1.88 10.10 0.18
C ALA A 29 0.50 9.54 0.51
N GLU A 30 -0.50 10.41 0.66
CA GLU A 30 -1.86 10.00 1.01
C GLU A 30 -2.51 9.19 -0.12
N ASN A 31 -2.31 9.53 -1.40
CA ASN A 31 -2.76 8.69 -2.53
C ASN A 31 -2.08 7.30 -2.55
N VAL A 32 -0.86 7.19 -2.03
CA VAL A 32 -0.15 5.91 -1.92
C VAL A 32 -0.66 5.13 -0.71
N ALA A 33 -0.89 5.78 0.43
CA ALA A 33 -1.48 5.17 1.61
C ALA A 33 -2.89 4.64 1.29
N GLU A 34 -3.72 5.44 0.63
CA GLU A 34 -5.10 5.10 0.26
C GLU A 34 -5.14 3.97 -0.80
N ALA A 35 -4.13 3.87 -1.67
CA ALA A 35 -3.98 2.73 -2.58
C ALA A 35 -3.57 1.45 -1.84
N LEU A 36 -2.75 1.55 -0.79
CA LEU A 36 -2.33 0.42 0.04
C LEU A 36 -3.48 -0.08 0.92
N GLU A 37 -4.26 0.82 1.52
CA GLU A 37 -5.49 0.48 2.26
C GLU A 37 -6.51 -0.21 1.33
N ALA A 38 -6.71 0.30 0.10
CA ALA A 38 -7.61 -0.34 -0.85
C ALA A 38 -7.18 -1.77 -1.25
N ASP A 39 -5.87 -2.02 -1.33
CA ASP A 39 -5.33 -3.36 -1.56
C ASP A 39 -5.49 -4.26 -0.32
N ALA A 40 -5.33 -3.70 0.90
CA ALA A 40 -5.53 -4.38 2.16
C ALA A 40 -7.00 -4.82 2.34
N ASP A 41 -7.96 -3.90 2.15
CA ASP A 41 -9.40 -4.17 2.17
C ASP A 41 -9.79 -5.31 1.22
N ASN A 42 -9.18 -5.34 0.03
CA ASN A 42 -9.44 -6.40 -0.95
C ASN A 42 -8.88 -7.76 -0.48
N MET A 43 -7.72 -7.77 0.19
CA MET A 43 -7.18 -8.99 0.79
C MET A 43 -8.02 -9.47 1.97
N GLU A 44 -8.56 -8.56 2.77
CA GLU A 44 -9.45 -8.87 3.89
C GLU A 44 -10.79 -9.45 3.39
N MET A 45 -11.40 -8.86 2.35
CA MET A 45 -12.56 -9.45 1.67
C MET A 45 -12.27 -10.84 1.08
N MET A 46 -11.06 -11.08 0.58
CA MET A 46 -10.65 -12.40 0.11
C MET A 46 -10.47 -13.38 1.27
N ALA A 47 -9.97 -12.92 2.42
CA ALA A 47 -9.82 -13.70 3.65
C ALA A 47 -11.19 -14.11 4.19
N ASP A 48 -12.14 -13.17 4.28
CA ASP A 48 -13.53 -13.39 4.70
C ASP A 48 -14.25 -14.46 3.87
N ASN A 49 -13.90 -14.55 2.59
CA ASN A 49 -14.49 -15.52 1.66
C ASN A 49 -13.64 -16.81 1.54
N ALA A 50 -12.50 -16.89 2.21
CA ALA A 50 -11.70 -18.09 2.26
C ALA A 50 -12.39 -19.16 3.13
N THR A 51 -12.41 -20.40 2.63
CA THR A 51 -12.96 -21.55 3.38
C THR A 51 -11.86 -22.35 4.08
N ASN A 52 -10.67 -21.78 4.18
CA ASN A 52 -9.47 -22.41 4.71
C ASN A 52 -8.75 -21.42 5.61
N GLU A 53 -8.70 -21.73 6.90
CA GLU A 53 -8.12 -20.90 7.96
C GLU A 53 -6.64 -20.55 7.72
N VAL A 54 -5.88 -21.41 7.04
CA VAL A 54 -4.46 -21.13 6.72
C VAL A 54 -4.36 -20.08 5.61
N VAL A 55 -5.30 -20.08 4.66
CA VAL A 55 -5.36 -19.11 3.57
C VAL A 55 -5.89 -17.77 4.08
N GLU A 56 -6.95 -17.80 4.89
CA GLU A 56 -7.50 -16.65 5.61
C GLU A 56 -6.39 -15.93 6.40
N ALA A 57 -5.70 -16.65 7.30
CA ALA A 57 -4.61 -16.07 8.09
C ALA A 57 -3.47 -15.54 7.21
N ALA A 58 -3.16 -16.18 6.07
CA ALA A 58 -2.11 -15.68 5.17
C ALA A 58 -2.51 -14.39 4.45
N LEU A 59 -3.80 -14.21 4.16
CA LEU A 59 -4.36 -13.01 3.54
C LEU A 59 -4.48 -11.88 4.55
N GLU A 60 -4.98 -12.15 5.76
CA GLU A 60 -5.03 -11.18 6.87
C GLU A 60 -3.62 -10.65 7.21
N ASN A 61 -2.63 -11.53 7.36
CA ASN A 61 -1.24 -11.10 7.59
C ASN A 61 -0.68 -10.21 6.46
N GLN A 62 -1.21 -10.35 5.25
CA GLN A 62 -0.79 -9.54 4.10
C GLN A 62 -1.51 -8.19 4.08
N ALA A 63 -2.80 -8.17 4.43
CA ALA A 63 -3.58 -6.94 4.67
C ALA A 63 -2.94 -6.10 5.79
N ASP A 64 -2.65 -6.70 6.95
CA ASP A 64 -1.96 -6.05 8.08
C ASP A 64 -0.63 -5.40 7.68
N ALA A 65 0.11 -6.04 6.78
CA ALA A 65 1.40 -5.52 6.30
C ALA A 65 1.23 -4.32 5.36
N LEU A 66 0.13 -4.27 4.60
CA LEU A 66 -0.22 -3.17 3.72
C LEU A 66 -0.77 -1.98 4.52
N ASP A 67 -1.63 -2.22 5.50
CA ASP A 67 -2.11 -1.18 6.42
C ASP A 67 -0.96 -0.56 7.21
N ALA A 68 -0.07 -1.38 7.76
CA ALA A 68 1.13 -0.87 8.42
C ALA A 68 2.00 -0.05 7.45
N ALA A 69 2.06 -0.40 6.16
CA ALA A 69 2.79 0.39 5.17
C ALA A 69 2.07 1.70 4.84
N ALA A 70 0.73 1.70 4.79
CA ALA A 70 -0.09 2.89 4.60
C ALA A 70 0.07 3.88 5.77
N ASP A 71 -0.03 3.39 7.01
CA ASP A 71 0.19 4.17 8.23
C ASP A 71 1.58 4.85 8.26
N ASN A 72 2.63 4.11 7.87
CA ASN A 72 3.99 4.64 7.81
C ASN A 72 4.19 5.72 6.71
N ILE A 73 3.28 5.80 5.74
CA ILE A 73 3.30 6.79 4.67
C ILE A 73 2.43 8.00 5.04
N ALA A 74 1.39 7.78 5.85
CA ALA A 74 0.49 8.82 6.34
C ALA A 74 1.05 9.63 7.53
N ASP A 75 1.99 9.07 8.31
CA ASP A 75 2.67 9.71 9.46
C ASP A 75 3.94 10.52 9.08
#